data_AF-E8WJG8-F1
#
_entry.id   AF-E8WJG8-F1
#
_cell.length_a   1.000
_cell.length_b   1.000
_cell.length_c   1.000
_cell.angle_alpha   90.00
_cell.angle_beta   90.00
_cell.angle_gamma   90.00
#
_symmetry.space_group_name_H-M   'P 1'
#
loop_
_entity.id
_entity.type
_entity.pdbx_description
1 polymer ?
#
loop_
_entity_poly.entity_id
_entity_poly.type
_entity_poly.pdbx_seq_one_letter_code
_entity_poly.pdbx_strand_id
1 'polypeptide(L)'
;MSFSARLITINLIAVCATVASAAAVGSCGNIPGMALAGTIIFLLCAFACRQVARTQTRALQEVADALEAAAKGDLSCRVRNISGGETGRIGTAFNNMLGDWNKTMHQFFTVTDLVRDSVALVSATNDAMASAAEDVAMQASTIATASEEMSATSGDIARNCIYAAENAHKATAETTSGAEIVRNSARLMENIAQRVTATSASVAGLGERSDQIGAIAGTIEDIADQTNLLALNAAIEAARAGETGRGFAVVADEVRALAERTTRATKEIDAMIKSIQTETREAVGAMSVGVEQVNQGTAETCRSGEALNGILSMINDLTMQLSQIATAAEEQTATTHEITGNIQMITNVVNSNVESARSTKVATGKLVQQVDELHALVSHFQLSDAMVWDQSFATTIGTFDEQHKKLFAMVNELSQAMQHKRSKEAIGSVLGRLIEYTGSHFAAEEEAFRKAGYPEEAAHVRQHQELVRQVLELQEKFKSGETLLTHDVITFLQNWLVNHIKGTDKRYAPHLSKAGIR
;
A
#
# COMPACT_ATOMS: atom_id res chain seq x y z
N MET A 1 -33.41 7.18 -70.57
CA MET A 1 -34.14 8.33 -71.16
C MET A 1 -35.01 8.97 -70.09
N SER A 2 -34.94 10.30 -69.98
CA SER A 2 -35.80 11.08 -69.09
C SER A 2 -37.27 10.86 -69.38
N PHE A 3 -38.15 11.10 -68.39
CA PHE A 3 -39.59 11.06 -68.61
C PHE A 3 -40.01 11.94 -69.81
N SER A 4 -39.47 13.16 -69.86
CA SER A 4 -39.67 14.09 -70.97
C SER A 4 -39.19 13.52 -72.30
N ALA A 5 -38.01 12.90 -72.35
CA ALA A 5 -37.50 12.28 -73.57
C ALA A 5 -38.38 11.10 -74.03
N ARG A 6 -38.91 10.28 -73.11
CA ARG A 6 -39.84 9.18 -73.46
C ARG A 6 -41.14 9.71 -74.03
N LEU A 7 -41.74 10.74 -73.41
CA LEU A 7 -42.94 11.41 -73.91
C LEU A 7 -42.72 12.08 -75.26
N ILE A 8 -41.61 12.81 -75.43
CA ILE A 8 -41.25 13.46 -76.70
C ILE A 8 -41.05 12.40 -77.78
N THR A 9 -40.39 11.29 -77.47
CA THR A 9 -40.15 10.21 -78.44
C THR A 9 -41.44 9.51 -78.84
N ILE A 10 -42.36 9.23 -77.90
CA ILE A 10 -43.68 8.68 -78.20
C ILE A 10 -44.49 9.63 -79.07
N ASN A 11 -44.49 10.94 -78.76
CA ASN A 11 -45.16 11.94 -79.58
C ASN A 11 -44.53 12.07 -80.97
N LEU A 12 -43.19 12.05 -81.07
CA LEU A 12 -42.48 12.14 -82.35
C LEU A 12 -42.78 10.92 -83.23
N ILE A 13 -42.77 9.71 -82.65
CA ILE A 13 -43.16 8.47 -83.33
C ILE A 13 -44.64 8.54 -83.77
N ALA A 14 -45.53 9.04 -82.91
CA ALA A 14 -46.95 9.22 -83.22
C ALA A 14 -47.14 10.14 -84.44
N VAL A 15 -46.49 11.29 -84.43
CA VAL A 15 -46.56 12.28 -85.51
C VAL A 15 -45.99 11.68 -86.80
N CYS A 16 -44.81 11.06 -86.75
CA CYS A 16 -44.21 10.41 -87.93
C CYS A 16 -45.09 9.29 -88.50
N ALA A 17 -45.67 8.45 -87.64
CA ALA A 17 -46.57 7.36 -88.05
C ALA A 17 -47.88 7.90 -88.65
N THR A 18 -48.40 9.02 -88.13
CA THR A 18 -49.62 9.67 -88.64
C THR A 18 -49.37 10.33 -89.99
N VAL A 19 -48.23 11.01 -90.15
CA VAL A 19 -47.83 11.63 -91.43
C VAL A 19 -47.56 10.54 -92.49
N ALA A 20 -46.87 9.46 -92.13
CA ALA A 20 -46.61 8.34 -93.04
C ALA A 20 -47.90 7.59 -93.45
N SER A 21 -48.84 7.37 -92.53
CA SER A 21 -50.12 6.75 -92.86
C SER A 21 -51.00 7.66 -93.72
N ALA A 22 -51.00 8.97 -93.48
CA ALA A 22 -51.68 9.94 -94.32
C ALA A 22 -51.10 9.99 -95.75
N ALA A 23 -49.77 9.95 -95.89
CA ALA A 23 -49.11 9.90 -97.19
C ALA A 23 -49.37 8.59 -97.96
N ALA A 24 -49.39 7.44 -97.27
CA ALA A 24 -49.61 6.13 -97.88
C ALA A 24 -51.06 5.91 -98.34
N VAL A 25 -52.05 6.33 -97.54
CA VAL A 25 -53.47 6.10 -97.86
C VAL A 25 -54.06 7.24 -98.70
N GLY A 26 -53.53 8.47 -98.59
CA GLY A 26 -53.96 9.63 -99.39
C GLY A 26 -53.79 9.45 -100.90
N SER A 27 -52.87 8.58 -101.33
CA SER A 27 -52.67 8.24 -102.74
C SER A 27 -53.79 7.36 -103.34
N CYS A 28 -54.68 6.78 -102.52
CA CYS A 28 -55.73 5.84 -102.95
C CYS A 28 -57.18 6.37 -102.77
N GLY A 29 -57.38 7.62 -102.32
CA GLY A 29 -58.73 8.21 -102.17
C GLY A 29 -59.64 7.57 -101.10
N ASN A 30 -59.10 6.67 -100.26
CA ASN A 30 -59.87 5.91 -99.27
C ASN A 30 -59.94 6.63 -97.91
N ILE A 31 -60.82 7.63 -97.82
CA ILE A 31 -61.07 8.43 -96.60
C ILE A 31 -61.34 7.57 -95.34
N PRO A 32 -62.18 6.51 -95.37
CA PRO A 32 -62.42 5.69 -94.17
C PRO A 32 -61.18 4.90 -93.74
N GLY A 33 -60.30 4.49 -94.67
CA GLY A 33 -59.02 3.85 -94.34
C GLY A 33 -58.04 4.78 -93.60
N MET A 34 -57.99 6.06 -93.97
CA MET A 34 -57.19 7.08 -93.26
C MET A 34 -57.69 7.30 -91.82
N ALA A 35 -59.01 7.41 -91.65
CA ALA A 35 -59.62 7.61 -90.34
C ALA A 35 -59.36 6.44 -89.39
N LEU A 36 -59.41 5.20 -89.91
CA LEU A 36 -59.12 3.99 -89.11
C LEU A 36 -57.65 3.92 -88.69
N ALA A 37 -56.71 4.17 -89.61
CA ALA A 37 -55.27 4.16 -89.30
C ALA A 37 -54.89 5.26 -88.29
N GLY A 38 -55.44 6.47 -88.45
CA GLY A 38 -55.24 7.57 -87.49
C GLY A 38 -55.81 7.24 -86.10
N THR A 39 -56.97 6.59 -86.03
CA THR A 39 -57.58 6.15 -84.76
C THR A 39 -56.74 5.09 -84.07
N ILE A 40 -56.21 4.11 -84.82
CA ILE A 40 -55.34 3.06 -84.26
C ILE A 40 -54.04 3.66 -83.72
N ILE A 41 -53.40 4.58 -84.46
CA ILE A 41 -52.19 5.27 -84.00
C ILE A 41 -52.48 6.09 -82.75
N PHE A 42 -53.60 6.83 -82.71
CA PHE A 42 -54.01 7.58 -81.53
C PHE A 42 -54.22 6.67 -80.32
N LEU A 43 -54.92 5.55 -80.47
CA LEU A 43 -55.14 4.59 -79.39
C LEU A 43 -53.84 3.94 -78.91
N LEU A 44 -52.92 3.58 -79.81
CA LEU A 44 -51.60 3.04 -79.47
C LEU A 44 -50.73 4.06 -78.73
N CYS A 45 -50.75 5.33 -79.17
CA CYS A 45 -50.02 6.41 -78.50
C CYS A 45 -50.64 6.77 -77.15
N ALA A 46 -51.97 6.81 -77.05
CA ALA A 46 -52.68 6.98 -75.78
C ALA A 46 -52.36 5.82 -74.81
N PHE A 47 -52.30 4.58 -75.31
CA PHE A 47 -51.90 3.41 -74.53
C PHE A 47 -50.44 3.49 -74.07
N ALA A 48 -49.50 3.84 -74.95
CA ALA A 48 -48.08 4.00 -74.62
C ALA A 48 -47.85 5.15 -73.62
N CYS A 49 -48.49 6.31 -73.82
CA CYS A 49 -48.46 7.43 -72.88
C CYS A 49 -49.07 7.04 -71.52
N ARG A 50 -50.20 6.32 -71.52
CA ARG A 50 -50.82 5.80 -70.29
C ARG A 50 -49.91 4.80 -69.58
N GLN A 51 -49.19 3.94 -70.31
CA GLN A 51 -48.26 2.98 -69.72
C GLN A 51 -47.05 3.71 -69.09
N VAL A 52 -46.42 4.64 -69.82
CA VAL A 52 -45.29 5.43 -69.31
C VAL A 52 -45.71 6.30 -68.12
N ALA A 53 -46.88 6.96 -68.20
CA ALA A 53 -47.44 7.71 -67.09
C ALA A 53 -47.64 6.80 -65.88
N ARG A 54 -48.36 5.68 -66.02
CA ARG A 54 -48.60 4.70 -64.94
C ARG A 54 -47.31 4.20 -64.30
N THR A 55 -46.28 3.88 -65.08
CA THR A 55 -44.99 3.43 -64.54
C THR A 55 -44.32 4.50 -63.69
N GLN A 56 -44.41 5.77 -64.09
CA GLN A 56 -43.80 6.87 -63.36
C GLN A 56 -44.61 7.31 -62.15
N THR A 57 -45.94 7.36 -62.24
CA THR A 57 -46.80 7.65 -61.08
C THR A 57 -46.65 6.57 -60.03
N ARG A 58 -46.54 5.29 -60.43
CA ARG A 58 -46.27 4.19 -59.50
C ARG A 58 -44.90 4.31 -58.82
N ALA A 59 -43.85 4.62 -59.58
CA ALA A 59 -42.51 4.82 -59.01
C ALA A 59 -42.46 6.01 -58.05
N LEU A 60 -43.15 7.12 -58.36
CA LEU A 60 -43.27 8.27 -57.45
C LEU A 60 -44.09 7.95 -56.20
N GLN A 61 -45.17 7.17 -56.34
CA GLN A 61 -45.98 6.73 -55.20
C GLN A 61 -45.15 5.86 -54.25
N GLU A 62 -44.34 4.92 -54.76
CA GLU A 62 -43.46 4.10 -53.91
C GLU A 62 -42.43 4.94 -53.15
N VAL A 63 -41.88 5.99 -53.77
CA VAL A 63 -40.99 6.94 -53.08
C VAL A 63 -41.75 7.75 -52.03
N ALA A 64 -42.98 8.19 -52.33
CA ALA A 64 -43.82 8.94 -51.40
C ALA A 64 -44.21 8.09 -50.18
N ASP A 65 -44.65 6.85 -50.41
CA ASP A 65 -45.02 5.90 -49.34
C ASP A 65 -43.80 5.59 -48.44
N ALA A 66 -42.62 5.39 -49.04
CA ALA A 66 -41.39 5.20 -48.28
C ALA A 66 -41.00 6.45 -47.48
N LEU A 67 -41.19 7.64 -48.04
CA LEU A 67 -40.93 8.90 -47.34
C LEU A 67 -41.91 9.14 -46.19
N GLU A 68 -43.19 8.76 -46.35
CA GLU A 68 -44.17 8.77 -45.27
C GLU A 68 -43.82 7.78 -44.15
N ALA A 69 -43.33 6.58 -44.50
CA ALA A 69 -42.85 5.61 -43.53
C ALA A 69 -41.64 6.16 -42.75
N ALA A 70 -40.65 6.72 -43.45
CA ALA A 70 -39.50 7.37 -42.85
C ALA A 70 -39.89 8.53 -41.92
N ALA A 71 -40.88 9.34 -42.33
CA ALA A 71 -41.40 10.43 -41.51
C ALA A 71 -42.09 9.94 -40.21
N LYS A 72 -42.60 8.71 -40.20
CA LYS A 72 -43.14 8.02 -39.01
C LYS A 72 -42.07 7.26 -38.21
N GLY A 73 -40.79 7.49 -38.52
CA GLY A 73 -39.67 6.87 -37.82
C GLY A 73 -39.19 5.55 -38.41
N ASP A 74 -39.77 5.04 -39.50
CA ASP A 74 -39.28 3.81 -40.14
C ASP A 74 -38.08 4.09 -41.04
N LEU A 75 -36.87 4.02 -40.46
CA LEU A 75 -35.60 4.12 -41.17
C LEU A 75 -35.21 2.81 -41.87
N SER A 76 -35.98 1.73 -41.69
CA SER A 76 -35.77 0.46 -42.38
C SER A 76 -36.34 0.46 -43.80
N CYS A 77 -37.28 1.36 -44.11
CA CYS A 77 -37.96 1.40 -45.38
C CYS A 77 -37.00 1.68 -46.56
N ARG A 78 -37.22 1.02 -47.70
CA ARG A 78 -36.42 1.19 -48.92
C ARG A 78 -37.31 1.21 -50.15
N VAL A 79 -36.97 2.04 -51.11
CA VAL A 79 -37.61 2.08 -52.44
C VAL A 79 -37.07 0.90 -53.25
N ARG A 80 -37.94 -0.06 -53.56
CA ARG A 80 -37.57 -1.33 -54.22
C ARG A 80 -37.48 -1.21 -55.74
N ASN A 81 -38.43 -0.52 -56.38
CA ASN A 81 -38.46 -0.41 -57.84
C ASN A 81 -37.69 0.81 -58.34
N ILE A 82 -36.37 0.68 -58.44
CA ILE A 82 -35.50 1.71 -59.02
C ILE A 82 -35.61 1.63 -60.55
N SER A 83 -36.55 2.37 -61.12
CA SER A 83 -36.68 2.49 -62.58
C SER A 83 -35.62 3.45 -63.14
N GLY A 84 -35.02 3.16 -64.30
CA GLY A 84 -34.03 4.06 -64.91
C GLY A 84 -34.64 5.43 -65.30
N GLY A 85 -33.94 6.52 -65.02
CA GLY A 85 -34.41 7.89 -65.24
C GLY A 85 -34.32 8.74 -63.97
N GLU A 86 -35.06 9.85 -63.91
CA GLU A 86 -35.04 10.77 -62.77
C GLU A 86 -35.60 10.14 -61.48
N THR A 87 -36.67 9.35 -61.60
CA THR A 87 -37.34 8.68 -60.47
C THR A 87 -36.43 7.64 -59.79
N GLY A 88 -35.64 6.89 -60.57
CA GLY A 88 -34.63 5.98 -60.00
C GLY A 88 -33.47 6.70 -59.33
N ARG A 89 -33.04 7.87 -59.83
CA ARG A 89 -32.04 8.69 -59.14
C ARG A 89 -32.55 9.16 -57.78
N ILE A 90 -33.81 9.59 -57.71
CA ILE A 90 -34.46 9.99 -56.44
C ILE A 90 -34.56 8.78 -55.49
N GLY A 91 -35.04 7.64 -55.96
CA GLY A 91 -35.13 6.42 -55.14
C GLY A 91 -33.76 5.94 -54.63
N THR A 92 -32.71 6.04 -55.45
CA THR A 92 -31.33 5.70 -55.04
C THR A 92 -30.81 6.69 -53.99
N ALA A 93 -30.99 7.99 -54.21
CA ALA A 93 -30.58 9.02 -53.24
C ALA A 93 -31.32 8.87 -51.91
N PHE A 94 -32.63 8.55 -51.95
CA PHE A 94 -33.44 8.26 -50.78
C PHE A 94 -32.92 7.04 -50.00
N ASN A 95 -32.65 5.93 -50.69
CA ASN A 95 -32.12 4.72 -50.05
C ASN A 95 -30.73 4.95 -49.43
N ASN A 96 -29.85 5.73 -50.09
CA ASN A 96 -28.56 6.08 -49.54
C ASN A 96 -28.70 6.95 -48.28
N MET A 97 -29.56 7.97 -48.32
CA MET A 97 -29.84 8.84 -47.17
C MET A 97 -30.37 8.05 -45.97
N LEU A 98 -31.35 7.17 -46.17
CA LEU A 98 -31.85 6.33 -45.08
C LEU A 98 -30.83 5.29 -44.61
N GLY A 99 -29.97 4.79 -45.50
CA GLY A 99 -28.85 3.94 -45.11
C GLY A 99 -27.89 4.64 -44.16
N ASP A 100 -27.51 5.89 -44.48
CA ASP A 100 -26.65 6.71 -43.64
C ASP A 100 -27.32 7.04 -42.31
N TRP A 101 -28.58 7.46 -42.31
CA TRP A 101 -29.34 7.72 -41.08
C TRP A 101 -29.48 6.48 -40.20
N ASN A 102 -29.76 5.32 -40.79
CA ASN A 102 -29.83 4.07 -40.04
C ASN A 102 -28.49 3.76 -39.35
N LYS A 103 -27.38 3.92 -40.07
CA LYS A 103 -26.03 3.71 -39.53
C LYS A 103 -25.73 4.71 -38.40
N THR A 104 -26.06 5.99 -38.58
CA THR A 104 -25.88 7.02 -37.55
C THR A 104 -26.69 6.72 -36.30
N MET A 105 -27.93 6.25 -36.44
CA MET A 105 -28.77 5.89 -35.29
C MET A 105 -28.23 4.66 -34.55
N HIS A 106 -27.73 3.62 -35.24
CA HIS A 106 -27.04 2.52 -34.57
C HIS A 106 -25.81 2.98 -33.79
N GLN A 107 -25.00 3.87 -34.38
CA GLN A 107 -23.85 4.46 -33.68
C GLN A 107 -24.28 5.29 -32.47
N PHE A 108 -25.39 6.03 -32.58
CA PHE A 108 -25.94 6.80 -31.47
C PHE A 108 -26.31 5.90 -30.29
N PHE A 109 -27.10 4.84 -30.51
CA PHE A 109 -27.45 3.88 -29.46
C PHE A 109 -26.22 3.28 -28.80
N THR A 110 -25.21 2.90 -29.59
CA THR A 110 -23.96 2.35 -29.08
C THR A 110 -23.22 3.34 -28.17
N VAL A 111 -23.13 4.61 -28.57
CA VAL A 111 -22.50 5.66 -27.74
C VAL A 111 -23.31 5.94 -26.48
N THR A 112 -24.65 5.97 -26.57
CA THR A 112 -25.53 6.18 -25.42
C THR A 112 -25.37 5.09 -24.37
N ASP A 113 -25.26 3.83 -24.78
CA ASP A 113 -25.02 2.71 -23.86
C ASP A 113 -23.62 2.77 -23.24
N LEU A 114 -22.59 3.10 -24.02
CA LEU A 114 -21.23 3.29 -23.49
C LEU A 114 -21.16 4.40 -22.44
N VAL A 115 -21.87 5.52 -22.66
CA VAL A 115 -21.96 6.61 -21.68
C VAL A 115 -22.68 6.14 -20.42
N ARG A 116 -23.76 5.36 -20.55
CA ARG A 116 -24.45 4.77 -19.38
C ARG A 116 -23.52 3.93 -18.52
N ASP A 117 -22.77 3.03 -19.15
CA ASP A 117 -21.83 2.14 -18.46
C ASP A 117 -20.71 2.92 -17.78
N SER A 118 -20.19 3.94 -18.46
CA SER A 118 -19.18 4.86 -17.90
C SER A 118 -19.70 5.59 -16.66
N VAL A 119 -20.95 6.05 -16.67
CA VAL A 119 -21.57 6.70 -15.50
C VAL A 119 -21.75 5.73 -14.33
N ALA A 120 -22.15 4.49 -14.60
CA ALA A 120 -22.26 3.46 -13.57
C ALA A 120 -20.90 3.18 -12.91
N LEU A 121 -19.84 3.09 -13.70
CA LEU A 121 -18.47 2.94 -13.21
C LEU A 121 -18.05 4.14 -12.35
N VAL A 122 -18.26 5.37 -12.82
CA VAL A 122 -17.96 6.58 -12.05
C VAL A 122 -18.72 6.58 -10.72
N SER A 123 -20.01 6.21 -10.72
CA SER A 123 -20.80 6.12 -9.48
C SER A 123 -20.22 5.12 -8.49
N ALA A 124 -19.84 3.91 -8.95
CA ALA A 124 -19.25 2.89 -8.10
C ALA A 124 -17.90 3.33 -7.52
N THR A 125 -17.02 3.93 -8.35
CA THR A 125 -15.74 4.48 -7.88
C THR A 125 -15.92 5.62 -6.89
N ASN A 126 -16.96 6.42 -7.05
CA ASN A 126 -17.27 7.53 -6.17
C ASN A 126 -17.77 7.08 -4.79
N ASP A 127 -18.61 6.04 -4.75
CA ASP A 127 -19.04 5.44 -3.48
C ASP A 127 -17.84 4.78 -2.74
N ALA A 128 -16.94 4.12 -3.47
CA ALA A 128 -15.70 3.59 -2.88
C ALA A 128 -14.78 4.71 -2.34
N MET A 129 -14.66 5.83 -3.07
CA MET A 129 -13.90 7.00 -2.62
C MET A 129 -14.48 7.63 -1.35
N ALA A 130 -15.81 7.70 -1.24
CA ALA A 130 -16.48 8.19 -0.03
C ALA A 130 -16.19 7.30 1.18
N SER A 131 -16.29 5.97 1.02
CA SER A 131 -15.94 5.00 2.09
C SER A 131 -14.48 5.13 2.50
N ALA A 132 -13.55 5.23 1.53
CA ALA A 132 -12.13 5.39 1.83
C ALA A 132 -11.84 6.71 2.57
N ALA A 133 -12.58 7.78 2.26
CA ALA A 133 -12.44 9.05 2.97
C ALA A 133 -12.87 8.93 4.44
N GLU A 134 -13.94 8.19 4.73
CA GLU A 134 -14.38 7.90 6.10
C GLU A 134 -13.32 7.08 6.88
N ASP A 135 -12.71 6.07 6.24
CA ASP A 135 -11.62 5.29 6.84
C ASP A 135 -10.41 6.16 7.18
N VAL A 136 -10.00 7.04 6.27
CA VAL A 136 -8.91 8.00 6.51
C VAL A 136 -9.28 8.96 7.66
N ALA A 137 -10.54 9.37 7.78
CA ALA A 137 -11.00 10.20 8.90
C ALA A 137 -10.82 9.50 10.26
N MET A 138 -11.22 8.22 10.35
CA MET A 138 -11.06 7.42 11.57
C MET A 138 -9.59 7.21 11.93
N GLN A 139 -8.75 6.92 10.92
CA GLN A 139 -7.31 6.78 11.10
C GLN A 139 -6.69 8.08 11.60
N ALA A 140 -7.04 9.22 10.99
CA ALA A 140 -6.58 10.54 11.39
C ALA A 140 -6.96 10.86 12.85
N SER A 141 -8.17 10.53 13.27
CA SER A 141 -8.60 10.70 14.66
C SER A 141 -7.79 9.83 15.63
N THR A 142 -7.46 8.60 15.25
CA THR A 142 -6.66 7.70 16.10
C THR A 142 -5.22 8.21 16.24
N ILE A 143 -4.63 8.70 15.15
CA ILE A 143 -3.29 9.32 15.18
C ILE A 143 -3.32 10.59 16.04
N ALA A 144 -4.42 11.35 16.04
CA ALA A 144 -4.55 12.54 16.87
C ALA A 144 -4.46 12.20 18.36
N THR A 145 -5.23 11.21 18.79
CA THR A 145 -5.20 10.71 20.18
C THR A 145 -3.81 10.19 20.55
N ALA A 146 -3.19 9.37 19.70
CA ALA A 146 -1.84 8.86 19.95
C ALA A 146 -0.80 9.99 20.04
N SER A 147 -0.98 11.07 19.26
CA SER A 147 -0.13 12.26 19.32
C SER A 147 -0.34 13.01 20.64
N GLU A 148 -1.58 13.19 21.11
CA GLU A 148 -1.83 13.79 22.42
C GLU A 148 -1.18 13.00 23.57
N GLU A 149 -1.30 11.66 23.55
CA GLU A 149 -0.65 10.78 24.52
C GLU A 149 0.89 10.87 24.46
N MET A 150 1.46 10.93 23.25
CA MET A 150 2.90 11.09 23.05
C MET A 150 3.40 12.44 23.58
N SER A 151 2.65 13.52 23.38
CA SER A 151 2.98 14.85 23.92
C SER A 151 2.96 14.84 25.45
N ALA A 152 1.91 14.27 26.06
CA ALA A 152 1.80 14.15 27.50
C ALA A 152 2.98 13.34 28.09
N THR A 153 3.29 12.19 27.49
CA THR A 153 4.37 11.30 27.92
C THR A 153 5.74 11.97 27.78
N SER A 154 5.97 12.70 26.69
CA SER A 154 7.21 13.47 26.49
C SER A 154 7.37 14.55 27.55
N GLY A 155 6.28 15.24 27.90
CA GLY A 155 6.25 16.18 29.02
C GLY A 155 6.57 15.55 30.37
N ASP A 156 6.08 14.33 30.63
CA ASP A 156 6.42 13.55 31.84
C ASP A 156 7.91 13.16 31.85
N ILE A 157 8.47 12.73 30.71
CA ILE A 157 9.89 12.39 30.60
C ILE A 157 10.76 13.61 30.92
N ALA A 158 10.45 14.78 30.35
CA ALA A 158 11.18 16.01 30.62
C ALA A 158 11.14 16.39 32.12
N ARG A 159 9.95 16.32 32.75
CA ARG A 159 9.80 16.55 34.20
C ARG A 159 10.61 15.56 35.04
N ASN A 160 10.57 14.28 34.68
CA ASN A 160 11.33 13.24 35.39
C ASN A 160 12.85 13.46 35.26
N CYS A 161 13.32 13.95 34.12
CA CYS A 161 14.73 14.29 33.94
C CYS A 161 15.15 15.47 34.84
N ILE A 162 14.31 16.50 34.95
CA ILE A 162 14.54 17.63 35.86
C ILE A 162 14.62 17.15 37.32
N TYR A 163 13.67 16.30 37.73
CA TYR A 163 13.66 15.73 39.09
C TYR A 163 14.89 14.85 39.36
N ALA A 164 15.28 14.01 38.40
CA ALA A 164 16.48 13.19 38.50
C ALA A 164 17.76 14.04 38.56
N ALA A 165 17.83 15.15 37.83
CA ALA A 165 18.96 16.07 37.87
C ALA A 165 19.06 16.78 39.24
N GLU A 166 17.93 17.15 39.85
CA GLU A 166 17.92 17.68 41.21
C GLU A 166 18.45 16.65 42.24
N ASN A 167 18.07 15.38 42.09
CA ASN A 167 18.58 14.31 42.93
C ASN A 167 20.09 14.05 42.70
N ALA A 168 20.56 14.16 41.45
CA ALA A 168 21.98 14.09 41.13
C ALA A 168 22.76 15.25 41.79
N HIS A 169 22.20 16.46 41.82
CA HIS A 169 22.79 17.59 42.57
C HIS A 169 22.86 17.33 44.07
N LYS A 170 21.80 16.76 44.68
CA LYS A 170 21.83 16.36 46.10
C LYS A 170 22.90 15.29 46.37
N ALA A 171 22.98 14.27 45.51
CA ALA A 171 24.00 13.23 45.60
C ALA A 171 25.43 13.80 45.46
N THR A 172 25.62 14.80 44.61
CA THR A 172 26.90 15.53 44.47
C THR A 172 27.30 16.21 45.78
N ALA A 173 26.36 16.91 46.42
CA ALA A 173 26.60 17.59 47.70
C ALA A 173 26.98 16.60 48.82
N GLU A 174 26.22 15.51 48.95
CA GLU A 174 26.49 14.45 49.94
C GLU A 174 27.84 13.77 49.69
N THR A 175 28.16 13.45 48.43
CA THR A 175 29.44 12.79 48.08
C THR A 175 30.62 13.74 48.30
N THR A 176 30.46 15.04 48.01
CA THR A 176 31.49 16.06 48.26
C THR A 176 31.76 16.21 49.76
N SER A 177 30.70 16.26 50.57
CA SER A 177 30.79 16.28 52.04
C SER A 177 31.49 15.02 52.55
N GLY A 178 31.10 13.84 52.06
CA GLY A 178 31.74 12.56 52.39
C GLY A 178 33.24 12.54 52.03
N ALA A 179 33.61 13.09 50.86
CA ALA A 179 35.00 13.17 50.43
C ALA A 179 35.82 14.10 51.34
N GLU A 180 35.23 15.19 51.83
CA GLU A 180 35.88 16.08 52.80
C GLU A 180 36.10 15.39 54.15
N ILE A 181 35.09 14.67 54.66
CA ILE A 181 35.19 13.89 55.91
C ILE A 181 36.34 12.86 55.80
N VAL A 182 36.40 12.11 54.70
CA VAL A 182 37.48 11.13 54.45
C VAL A 182 38.85 11.80 54.40
N ARG A 183 38.97 12.96 53.74
CA ARG A 183 40.22 13.75 53.70
C ARG A 183 40.67 14.19 55.09
N ASN A 184 39.72 14.63 55.93
CA ASN A 184 39.99 15.03 57.29
C ASN A 184 40.39 13.84 58.17
N SER A 185 39.75 12.67 57.98
CA SER A 185 40.13 11.42 58.66
C SER A 185 41.54 10.96 58.31
N ALA A 186 41.95 11.05 57.04
CA ALA A 186 43.32 10.73 56.62
C ALA A 186 44.34 11.65 57.32
N ARG A 187 44.05 12.97 57.38
CA ARG A 187 44.89 13.93 58.10
C ARG A 187 44.96 13.63 59.60
N LEU A 188 43.86 13.17 60.21
CA LEU A 188 43.84 12.81 61.62
C LEU A 188 44.69 11.56 61.88
N MET A 189 44.64 10.55 61.00
CA MET A 189 45.50 9.37 61.10
C MET A 189 46.98 9.73 60.97
N GLU A 190 47.35 10.59 60.03
CA GLU A 190 48.72 11.10 59.91
C GLU A 190 49.22 11.73 61.22
N ASN A 191 48.37 12.57 61.85
CA ASN A 191 48.69 13.17 63.16
C ASN A 191 48.83 12.12 64.27
N ILE A 192 48.00 11.07 64.26
CA ILE A 192 48.10 9.97 65.22
C ILE A 192 49.43 9.22 65.02
N ALA A 193 49.82 8.90 63.79
CA ALA A 193 51.09 8.25 63.49
C ALA A 193 52.29 9.06 64.02
N GLN A 194 52.27 10.39 63.80
CA GLN A 194 53.29 11.29 64.33
C GLN A 194 53.34 11.30 65.87
N ARG A 195 52.18 11.36 66.53
CA ARG A 195 52.10 11.33 68.00
C ARG A 195 52.59 10.01 68.57
N VAL A 196 52.18 8.87 68.00
CA VAL A 196 52.64 7.54 68.45
C VAL A 196 54.14 7.39 68.25
N THR A 197 54.69 7.89 67.13
CA THR A 197 56.14 7.91 66.88
C THR A 197 56.89 8.73 67.93
N ALA A 198 56.39 9.93 68.27
CA ALA A 198 56.99 10.77 69.30
C ALA A 198 56.90 10.15 70.70
N THR A 199 55.79 9.48 71.02
CA THR A 199 55.64 8.73 72.27
C THR A 199 56.60 7.55 72.31
N SER A 200 56.75 6.80 71.22
CA SER A 200 57.71 5.69 71.10
C SER A 200 59.15 6.15 71.36
N ALA A 201 59.56 7.28 70.79
CA ALA A 201 60.87 7.88 71.06
C ALA A 201 61.06 8.27 72.53
N SER A 202 60.02 8.78 73.19
CA SER A 202 60.07 9.16 74.61
C SER A 202 60.21 7.93 75.52
N VAL A 203 59.49 6.84 75.22
CA VAL A 203 59.59 5.57 75.95
C VAL A 203 60.94 4.89 75.70
N ALA A 204 61.46 4.96 74.48
CA ALA A 204 62.82 4.50 74.18
C ALA A 204 63.87 5.27 75.01
N GLY A 205 63.73 6.59 75.13
CA GLY A 205 64.57 7.41 76.00
C GLY A 205 64.45 7.07 77.49
N LEU A 206 63.28 6.59 77.95
CA LEU A 206 63.12 6.06 79.31
C LEU A 206 63.91 4.75 79.47
N GLY A 207 63.86 3.85 78.48
CA GLY A 207 64.65 2.63 78.46
C GLY A 207 66.16 2.91 78.56
N GLU A 208 66.67 3.89 77.81
CA GLU A 208 68.09 4.30 77.89
C GLU A 208 68.47 4.86 79.26
N ARG A 209 67.58 5.65 79.89
CA ARG A 209 67.81 6.14 81.27
C ARG A 209 67.76 5.00 82.28
N SER A 210 66.90 4.00 82.09
CA SER A 210 66.87 2.80 82.93
C SER A 210 68.15 1.98 82.79
N ASP A 211 68.72 1.85 81.59
CA ASP A 211 70.03 1.23 81.38
C ASP A 211 71.15 1.95 82.16
N GLN A 212 71.15 3.29 82.14
CA GLN A 212 72.09 4.10 82.92
C GLN A 212 71.92 3.87 84.43
N ILE A 213 70.69 3.84 84.94
CA ILE A 213 70.42 3.57 86.36
C ILE A 213 70.84 2.15 86.73
N GLY A 214 70.62 1.16 85.88
CA GLY A 214 71.09 -0.22 86.08
C GLY A 214 72.61 -0.30 86.23
N ALA A 215 73.36 0.42 85.39
CA ALA A 215 74.82 0.50 85.51
C ALA A 215 75.28 1.13 86.83
N ILE A 216 74.58 2.17 87.30
CA ILE A 216 74.84 2.80 88.60
C ILE A 216 74.53 1.83 89.74
N ALA A 217 73.39 1.13 89.69
CA ALA A 217 73.00 0.16 90.71
C ALA A 217 74.02 -0.98 90.82
N GLY A 218 74.53 -1.49 89.69
CA GLY A 218 75.62 -2.46 89.66
C GLY A 218 76.92 -1.91 90.29
N THR A 219 77.26 -0.66 90.00
CA THR A 219 78.43 0.00 90.64
C THR A 219 78.26 0.12 92.16
N ILE A 220 77.04 0.42 92.64
CA ILE A 220 76.76 0.49 94.09
C ILE A 220 76.82 -0.90 94.73
N GLU A 221 76.34 -1.94 94.03
CA GLU A 221 76.49 -3.33 94.48
C GLU A 221 77.96 -3.72 94.63
N ASP A 222 78.80 -3.39 93.63
CA ASP A 222 80.24 -3.61 93.68
C ASP A 222 80.90 -2.87 94.86
N ILE A 223 80.50 -1.62 95.12
CA ILE A 223 80.99 -0.84 96.28
C ILE A 223 80.53 -1.47 97.60
N ALA A 224 79.28 -1.92 97.69
CA ALA A 224 78.76 -2.57 98.88
C ALA A 224 79.49 -3.89 99.17
N ASP A 225 79.76 -4.70 98.14
CA ASP A 225 80.51 -5.95 98.28
C ASP A 225 81.98 -5.69 98.67
N GLN A 226 82.62 -4.67 98.10
CA GLN A 226 83.95 -4.21 98.54
C GLN A 226 83.93 -3.72 100.00
N THR A 227 82.91 -2.97 100.40
CA THR A 227 82.73 -2.46 101.76
C THR A 227 82.52 -3.61 102.74
N ASN A 228 81.74 -4.62 102.35
CA ASN A 228 81.52 -5.85 103.13
C ASN A 228 82.83 -6.61 103.36
N LEU A 229 83.66 -6.75 102.31
CA LEU A 229 84.98 -7.38 102.40
C LEU A 229 85.95 -6.57 103.29
N LEU A 230 85.96 -5.24 103.16
CA LEU A 230 86.77 -4.35 104.00
C LEU A 230 86.33 -4.42 105.47
N ALA A 231 85.03 -4.43 105.73
CA ALA A 231 84.45 -4.56 107.07
C ALA A 231 84.77 -5.93 107.70
N LEU A 232 84.70 -7.01 106.92
CA LEU A 232 85.11 -8.34 107.36
C LEU A 232 86.60 -8.37 107.75
N ASN A 233 87.47 -7.80 106.91
CA ASN A 233 88.91 -7.70 107.23
C ASN A 233 89.16 -6.87 108.50
N ALA A 234 88.42 -5.77 108.68
CA ALA A 234 88.50 -4.95 109.89
C ALA A 234 88.00 -5.68 111.15
N ALA A 235 86.92 -6.47 111.05
CA ALA A 235 86.39 -7.28 112.14
C ALA A 235 87.40 -8.39 112.55
N ILE A 236 88.06 -9.02 111.57
CA ILE A 236 89.13 -10.00 111.80
C ILE A 236 90.30 -9.35 112.55
N GLU A 237 90.77 -8.18 112.12
CA GLU A 237 91.90 -7.49 112.76
C GLU A 237 91.53 -6.93 114.15
N ALA A 238 90.29 -6.49 114.34
CA ALA A 238 89.77 -6.06 115.64
C ALA A 238 89.68 -7.23 116.65
N ALA A 239 89.26 -8.42 116.20
CA ALA A 239 89.29 -9.64 117.01
C ALA A 239 90.72 -10.05 117.38
N ARG A 240 91.68 -9.83 116.47
CA ARG A 240 93.12 -10.10 116.67
C ARG A 240 93.77 -9.17 117.70
N ALA A 241 93.28 -7.93 117.83
CA ALA A 241 93.75 -6.94 118.81
C ALA A 241 93.19 -7.12 120.24
N GLY A 242 92.37 -8.14 120.49
CA GLY A 242 91.87 -8.50 121.83
C GLY A 242 91.00 -7.41 122.49
N GLU A 243 91.15 -7.19 123.79
CA GLU A 243 90.35 -6.21 124.57
C GLU A 243 90.48 -4.76 124.05
N THR A 244 91.64 -4.37 123.50
CA THR A 244 91.86 -3.04 122.90
C THR A 244 91.14 -2.83 121.57
N GLY A 245 90.77 -3.90 120.85
CA GLY A 245 90.08 -3.86 119.55
C GLY A 245 88.55 -3.91 119.65
N ARG A 246 87.99 -4.05 120.85
CA ARG A 246 86.57 -4.35 121.07
C ARG A 246 85.62 -3.26 120.56
N GLY A 247 86.01 -1.98 120.67
CA GLY A 247 85.27 -0.86 120.09
C GLY A 247 85.31 -0.84 118.56
N PHE A 248 86.44 -1.25 117.96
CA PHE A 248 86.59 -1.36 116.49
C PHE A 248 85.79 -2.55 115.93
N ALA A 249 85.71 -3.67 116.65
CA ALA A 249 84.94 -4.84 116.24
C ALA A 249 83.46 -4.52 116.07
N VAL A 250 82.86 -3.77 117.01
CA VAL A 250 81.45 -3.35 116.93
C VAL A 250 81.21 -2.45 115.71
N VAL A 251 82.13 -1.52 115.41
CA VAL A 251 82.01 -0.66 114.22
C VAL A 251 82.15 -1.49 112.94
N ALA A 252 83.08 -2.45 112.90
CA ALA A 252 83.28 -3.31 111.73
C ALA A 252 82.05 -4.19 111.46
N ASP A 253 81.42 -4.77 112.48
CA ASP A 253 80.18 -5.55 112.34
C ASP A 253 79.00 -4.67 111.88
N GLU A 254 78.90 -3.43 112.35
CA GLU A 254 77.86 -2.49 111.90
C GLU A 254 78.06 -2.07 110.44
N VAL A 255 79.31 -1.81 110.02
CA VAL A 255 79.64 -1.52 108.61
C VAL A 255 79.35 -2.74 107.72
N ARG A 256 79.64 -3.96 108.21
CA ARG A 256 79.33 -5.21 107.50
C ARG A 256 77.82 -5.39 107.31
N ALA A 257 77.03 -5.19 108.38
CA ALA A 257 75.58 -5.25 108.31
C ALA A 257 74.99 -4.17 107.38
N LEU A 258 75.57 -2.97 107.36
CA LEU A 258 75.18 -1.90 106.45
C LEU A 258 75.50 -2.25 104.99
N ALA A 259 76.66 -2.85 104.73
CA ALA A 259 77.06 -3.32 103.41
C ALA A 259 76.12 -4.42 102.89
N GLU A 260 75.81 -5.44 103.71
CA GLU A 260 74.84 -6.50 103.37
C GLU A 260 73.43 -5.94 103.13
N ARG A 261 73.00 -4.93 103.89
CA ARG A 261 71.72 -4.22 103.63
C ARG A 261 71.77 -3.45 102.30
N THR A 262 72.91 -2.84 101.98
CA THR A 262 73.11 -2.09 100.72
C THR A 262 73.06 -3.04 99.51
N THR A 263 73.81 -4.16 99.52
CA THR A 263 73.79 -5.18 98.47
C THR A 263 72.38 -5.73 98.21
N ARG A 264 71.59 -5.95 99.27
CA ARG A 264 70.20 -6.41 99.13
C ARG A 264 69.31 -5.36 98.48
N ALA A 265 69.42 -4.11 98.92
CA ALA A 265 68.66 -3.00 98.34
C ALA A 265 69.04 -2.76 96.88
N THR A 266 70.32 -2.85 96.50
CA THR A 266 70.74 -2.74 95.09
C THR A 266 70.23 -3.89 94.23
N LYS A 267 70.15 -5.12 94.75
CA LYS A 267 69.51 -6.25 94.02
C LYS A 267 68.02 -6.03 93.79
N GLU A 268 67.30 -5.49 94.77
CA GLU A 268 65.90 -5.12 94.60
C GLU A 268 65.74 -4.01 93.54
N ILE A 269 66.64 -3.01 93.55
CA ILE A 269 66.68 -1.95 92.53
C ILE A 269 66.99 -2.53 91.14
N ASP A 270 67.99 -3.41 91.00
CA ASP A 270 68.34 -4.06 89.74
C ASP A 270 67.16 -4.86 89.16
N ALA A 271 66.44 -5.61 90.01
CA ALA A 271 65.23 -6.32 89.59
C ALA A 271 64.13 -5.36 89.08
N MET A 272 63.90 -4.24 89.77
CA MET A 272 62.94 -3.21 89.32
C MET A 272 63.37 -2.57 88.00
N ILE A 273 64.66 -2.26 87.83
CA ILE A 273 65.19 -1.69 86.59
C ILE A 273 65.04 -2.66 85.42
N LYS A 274 65.31 -3.95 85.61
CA LYS A 274 65.07 -4.99 84.60
C LYS A 274 63.60 -5.12 84.20
N SER A 275 62.67 -4.97 85.14
CA SER A 275 61.23 -4.91 84.83
C SER A 275 60.92 -3.70 83.95
N ILE A 276 61.41 -2.51 84.33
CA ILE A 276 61.19 -1.27 83.56
C ILE A 276 61.80 -1.40 82.14
N GLN A 277 62.99 -1.96 82.00
CA GLN A 277 63.62 -2.20 80.70
C GLN A 277 62.80 -3.14 79.80
N THR A 278 62.21 -4.18 80.40
CA THR A 278 61.36 -5.14 79.68
C THR A 278 60.05 -4.48 79.23
N GLU A 279 59.36 -3.82 80.16
CA GLU A 279 58.09 -3.12 79.90
C GLU A 279 58.26 -1.98 78.86
N THR A 280 59.37 -1.23 78.92
CA THR A 280 59.67 -0.19 77.93
C THR A 280 59.94 -0.76 76.54
N ARG A 281 60.67 -1.88 76.41
CA ARG A 281 60.86 -2.56 75.12
C ARG A 281 59.55 -3.09 74.54
N GLU A 282 58.72 -3.72 75.37
CA GLU A 282 57.39 -4.18 74.96
C GLU A 282 56.51 -3.01 74.50
N ALA A 283 56.51 -1.90 75.23
CA ALA A 283 55.77 -0.70 74.87
C ALA A 283 56.25 -0.09 73.54
N VAL A 284 57.57 0.00 73.31
CA VAL A 284 58.13 0.45 72.01
C VAL A 284 57.71 -0.48 70.87
N GLY A 285 57.76 -1.80 71.08
CA GLY A 285 57.31 -2.79 70.09
C GLY A 285 55.82 -2.64 69.74
N ALA A 286 54.96 -2.51 70.76
CA ALA A 286 53.53 -2.27 70.57
C ALA A 286 53.24 -0.95 69.83
N MET A 287 53.99 0.12 70.15
CA MET A 287 53.88 1.40 69.45
C MET A 287 54.32 1.30 67.99
N SER A 288 55.37 0.53 67.68
CA SER A 288 55.79 0.30 66.29
C SER A 288 54.70 -0.41 65.48
N VAL A 289 54.03 -1.41 66.05
CA VAL A 289 52.88 -2.07 65.43
C VAL A 289 51.71 -1.07 65.26
N GLY A 290 51.48 -0.22 66.25
CA GLY A 290 50.47 0.83 66.17
C GLY A 290 50.70 1.82 65.02
N VAL A 291 51.96 2.25 64.78
CA VAL A 291 52.31 3.12 63.64
C VAL A 291 52.00 2.42 62.31
N GLU A 292 52.37 1.15 62.17
CA GLU A 292 52.09 0.37 60.96
C GLU A 292 50.58 0.25 60.69
N GLN A 293 49.78 -0.02 61.73
CA GLN A 293 48.32 -0.08 61.61
C GLN A 293 47.70 1.27 61.19
N VAL A 294 48.22 2.38 61.71
CA VAL A 294 47.76 3.73 61.31
C VAL A 294 48.14 4.05 59.87
N ASN A 295 49.33 3.64 59.41
CA ASN A 295 49.73 3.80 58.01
C ASN A 295 48.80 3.02 57.07
N GLN A 296 48.46 1.78 57.42
CA GLN A 296 47.49 0.97 56.67
C GLN A 296 46.10 1.62 56.66
N GLY A 297 45.62 2.11 57.82
CA GLY A 297 44.35 2.85 57.90
C GLY A 297 44.33 4.13 57.06
N THR A 298 45.46 4.84 56.98
CA THR A 298 45.63 6.03 56.14
C THR A 298 45.52 5.66 54.66
N ALA A 299 46.16 4.57 54.23
CA ALA A 299 46.09 4.08 52.86
C ALA A 299 44.64 3.71 52.46
N GLU A 300 43.91 2.97 53.31
CA GLU A 300 42.51 2.62 53.05
C GLU A 300 41.58 3.85 53.04
N THR A 301 41.85 4.84 53.88
CA THR A 301 41.13 6.12 53.88
C THR A 301 41.37 6.88 52.57
N CYS A 302 42.61 6.87 52.05
CA CYS A 302 42.94 7.48 50.77
C CYS A 302 42.21 6.80 49.60
N ARG A 303 42.21 5.47 49.56
CA ARG A 303 41.45 4.67 48.57
C ARG A 303 39.95 4.96 48.61
N SER A 304 39.39 5.12 49.82
CA SER A 304 37.98 5.53 49.98
C SER A 304 37.70 6.90 49.38
N GLY A 305 38.65 7.84 49.51
CA GLY A 305 38.56 9.17 48.89
C GLY A 305 38.60 9.13 47.36
N GLU A 306 39.44 8.27 46.79
CA GLU A 306 39.48 8.03 45.33
C GLU A 306 38.16 7.46 44.81
N ALA A 307 37.57 6.50 45.52
CA ALA A 307 36.26 5.94 45.17
C ALA A 307 35.15 7.00 45.17
N LEU A 308 35.14 7.90 46.16
CA LEU A 308 34.19 9.02 46.22
C LEU A 308 34.37 10.00 45.05
N ASN A 309 35.62 10.28 44.63
CA ASN A 309 35.88 11.07 43.43
C ASN A 309 35.37 10.37 42.15
N GLY A 310 35.51 9.05 42.06
CA GLY A 310 34.92 8.26 40.97
C GLY A 310 33.39 8.38 40.92
N ILE A 311 32.72 8.33 42.09
CA ILE A 311 31.28 8.54 42.20
C ILE A 311 30.88 9.95 41.73
N LEU A 312 31.62 11.00 42.13
CA LEU A 312 31.37 12.37 41.66
C LEU A 312 31.45 12.48 40.14
N SER A 313 32.42 11.83 39.50
CA SER A 313 32.52 11.81 38.02
C SER A 313 31.29 11.15 37.39
N MET A 314 30.84 10.01 37.92
CA MET A 314 29.65 9.32 37.40
C MET A 314 28.37 10.14 37.57
N ILE A 315 28.23 10.89 38.67
CA ILE A 315 27.06 11.76 38.89
C ILE A 315 27.05 12.94 37.90
N ASN A 316 28.23 13.50 37.58
CA ASN A 316 28.33 14.54 36.56
C ASN A 316 27.93 14.01 35.17
N ASP A 317 28.42 12.82 34.80
CA ASP A 317 28.05 12.18 33.53
C ASP A 317 26.54 11.89 33.45
N LEU A 318 25.95 11.42 34.55
CA LEU A 318 24.50 11.22 34.67
C LEU A 318 23.73 12.53 34.44
N THR A 319 24.21 13.63 35.01
CA THR A 319 23.56 14.94 34.88
C THR A 319 23.57 15.43 33.43
N MET A 320 24.68 15.23 32.71
CA MET A 320 24.76 15.54 31.28
C MET A 320 23.78 14.69 30.45
N GLN A 321 23.68 13.39 30.73
CA GLN A 321 22.73 12.50 30.05
C GLN A 321 21.27 12.91 30.31
N LEU A 322 20.92 13.26 31.55
CA LEU A 322 19.58 13.74 31.88
C LEU A 322 19.22 15.02 31.14
N SER A 323 20.18 15.94 30.97
CA SER A 323 19.98 17.15 30.15
C SER A 323 19.69 16.79 28.69
N GLN A 324 20.41 15.83 28.12
CA GLN A 324 20.19 15.39 26.74
C GLN A 324 18.81 14.73 26.56
N ILE A 325 18.40 13.89 27.51
CA ILE A 325 17.08 13.25 27.47
C ILE A 325 15.97 14.30 27.60
N ALA A 326 16.13 15.31 28.46
CA ALA A 326 15.18 16.40 28.57
C ALA A 326 15.02 17.17 27.25
N THR A 327 16.14 17.53 26.60
CA THR A 327 16.10 18.19 25.28
C THR A 327 15.43 17.31 24.22
N ALA A 328 15.74 16.02 24.17
CA ALA A 328 15.10 15.09 23.24
C ALA A 328 13.58 14.99 23.46
N ALA A 329 13.14 15.02 24.73
CA ALA A 329 11.72 15.02 25.07
C ALA A 329 11.01 16.32 24.66
N GLU A 330 11.69 17.47 24.75
CA GLU A 330 11.17 18.75 24.23
C GLU A 330 11.05 18.72 22.70
N GLU A 331 12.05 18.21 21.98
CA GLU A 331 12.01 18.02 20.52
C GLU A 331 10.88 17.07 20.09
N GLN A 332 10.68 15.98 20.85
CA GLN A 332 9.58 15.05 20.61
C GLN A 332 8.22 15.74 20.80
N THR A 333 8.09 16.61 21.79
CA THR A 333 6.88 17.42 22.01
C THR A 333 6.62 18.36 20.83
N ALA A 334 7.65 19.06 20.35
CA ALA A 334 7.53 19.95 19.19
C ALA A 334 7.11 19.18 17.91
N THR A 335 7.75 18.04 17.65
CA THR A 335 7.40 17.16 16.52
C THR A 335 5.95 16.66 16.62
N THR A 336 5.50 16.36 17.82
CA THR A 336 4.12 15.94 18.08
C THR A 336 3.12 17.05 17.74
N HIS A 337 3.43 18.31 18.03
CA HIS A 337 2.61 19.44 17.60
C HIS A 337 2.53 19.58 16.08
N GLU A 338 3.62 19.34 15.36
CA GLU A 338 3.61 19.33 13.90
C GLU A 338 2.73 18.20 13.34
N ILE A 339 2.80 17.01 13.94
CA ILE A 339 1.93 15.88 13.58
C ILE A 339 0.46 16.26 13.76
N THR A 340 0.08 16.88 14.89
CA THR A 340 -1.29 17.36 15.12
C THR A 340 -1.72 18.38 14.05
N GLY A 341 -0.83 19.29 13.65
CA GLY A 341 -1.09 20.22 12.55
C GLY A 341 -1.33 19.52 11.21
N ASN A 342 -0.53 18.49 10.90
CA ASN A 342 -0.69 17.67 9.69
C ASN A 342 -2.01 16.90 9.69
N ILE A 343 -2.43 16.38 10.84
CA ILE A 343 -3.72 15.70 10.98
C ILE A 343 -4.88 16.65 10.70
N GLN A 344 -4.79 17.90 11.15
CA GLN A 344 -5.81 18.91 10.85
C GLN A 344 -5.91 19.18 9.33
N MET A 345 -4.77 19.21 8.63
CA MET A 345 -4.75 19.33 7.17
C MET A 345 -5.36 18.11 6.49
N ILE A 346 -5.06 16.89 6.96
CA ILE A 346 -5.68 15.65 6.46
C ILE A 346 -7.20 15.69 6.63
N THR A 347 -7.70 16.09 7.80
CA THR A 347 -9.15 16.23 8.07
C THR A 347 -9.80 17.20 7.09
N ASN A 348 -9.15 18.31 6.75
CA ASN A 348 -9.66 19.26 5.75
C ASN A 348 -9.73 18.63 4.36
N VAL A 349 -8.72 17.86 3.95
CA VAL A 349 -8.70 17.14 2.67
C VAL A 349 -9.81 16.08 2.63
N VAL A 350 -10.00 15.32 3.70
CA VAL A 350 -11.08 14.34 3.83
C VAL A 350 -12.44 14.99 3.63
N ASN A 351 -12.71 16.11 4.32
CA ASN A 351 -13.97 16.85 4.18
C ASN A 351 -14.17 17.35 2.73
N SER A 352 -13.11 17.83 2.08
CA SER A 352 -13.16 18.25 0.68
C SER A 352 -13.44 17.07 -0.27
N ASN A 353 -12.88 15.89 0.01
CA ASN A 353 -13.13 14.68 -0.77
C ASN A 353 -14.57 14.19 -0.61
N VAL A 354 -15.13 14.22 0.60
CA VAL A 354 -16.54 13.85 0.85
C VAL A 354 -17.48 14.79 0.08
N GLU A 355 -17.22 16.10 0.10
CA GLU A 355 -18.03 17.07 -0.65
C GLU A 355 -17.89 16.89 -2.18
N SER A 356 -16.68 16.62 -2.66
CA SER A 356 -16.42 16.31 -4.07
C SER A 356 -17.12 15.02 -4.50
N ALA A 357 -17.13 14.01 -3.64
CA ALA A 357 -17.85 12.76 -3.89
C ALA A 357 -19.36 12.99 -3.97
N ARG A 358 -19.90 13.81 -3.07
CA ARG A 358 -21.32 14.19 -3.09
C ARG A 358 -21.69 14.94 -4.37
N SER A 359 -20.88 15.91 -4.78
CA SER A 359 -21.07 16.68 -6.02
C SER A 359 -21.01 15.77 -7.26
N THR A 360 -20.07 14.84 -7.29
CA THR A 360 -19.94 13.86 -8.39
C THR A 360 -21.17 12.95 -8.45
N LYS A 361 -21.69 12.48 -7.31
CA LYS A 361 -22.92 11.67 -7.24
C LYS A 361 -24.15 12.40 -7.79
N VAL A 362 -24.27 13.70 -7.52
CA VAL A 362 -25.34 14.53 -8.10
C VAL A 362 -25.17 14.68 -9.61
N ALA A 363 -23.93 14.89 -10.08
CA ALA A 363 -23.65 15.04 -11.50
C ALA A 363 -23.90 13.74 -12.28
N THR A 364 -23.45 12.59 -11.77
CA THR A 364 -23.70 11.28 -12.38
C THR A 364 -25.20 10.97 -12.43
N GLY A 365 -25.95 11.27 -11.36
CA GLY A 365 -27.41 11.12 -11.35
C GLY A 365 -28.11 11.92 -12.45
N LYS A 366 -27.70 13.18 -12.68
CA LYS A 366 -28.21 13.99 -13.80
C LYS A 366 -27.83 13.41 -15.16
N LEU A 367 -26.61 12.87 -15.29
CA LEU A 367 -26.12 12.29 -16.54
C LEU A 367 -26.89 11.02 -16.91
N VAL A 368 -27.21 10.16 -15.94
CA VAL A 368 -28.11 9.01 -16.15
C VAL A 368 -29.45 9.46 -16.70
N GLN A 369 -30.06 10.48 -16.09
CA GLN A 369 -31.34 11.02 -16.56
C GLN A 369 -31.26 11.52 -18.01
N GLN A 370 -30.21 12.26 -18.37
CA GLN A 370 -30.01 12.75 -19.74
C GLN A 370 -29.81 11.61 -20.74
N VAL A 371 -29.07 10.56 -20.36
CA VAL A 371 -28.87 9.36 -21.17
C VAL A 371 -30.20 8.62 -21.40
N ASP A 372 -31.05 8.53 -20.37
CA ASP A 372 -32.39 7.95 -20.49
C ASP A 372 -33.31 8.78 -21.40
N GLU A 373 -33.28 10.11 -21.29
CA GLU A 373 -34.02 11.02 -22.16
C GLU A 373 -33.57 10.92 -23.62
N LEU A 374 -32.26 10.89 -23.88
CA LEU A 374 -31.70 10.71 -25.22
C LEU A 374 -32.14 9.37 -25.81
N HIS A 375 -32.05 8.28 -25.04
CA HIS A 375 -32.51 6.96 -25.47
C HIS A 375 -34.02 6.96 -25.79
N ALA A 376 -34.84 7.63 -24.99
CA ALA A 376 -36.27 7.74 -25.24
C ALA A 376 -36.57 8.49 -26.56
N LEU A 377 -35.86 9.59 -26.83
CA LEU A 377 -36.03 10.38 -28.06
C LEU A 377 -35.74 9.58 -29.33
N VAL A 378 -34.73 8.71 -29.32
CA VAL A 378 -34.36 7.92 -30.50
C VAL A 378 -35.08 6.57 -30.60
N SER A 379 -35.72 6.10 -29.51
CA SER A 379 -36.40 4.80 -29.46
C SER A 379 -37.60 4.65 -30.41
N HIS A 380 -38.13 5.76 -30.92
CA HIS A 380 -39.21 5.76 -31.90
C HIS A 380 -38.73 5.37 -33.32
N PHE A 381 -37.44 5.51 -33.62
CA PHE A 381 -36.91 5.13 -34.93
C PHE A 381 -36.79 3.61 -35.06
N GLN A 382 -37.46 3.05 -36.06
CA GLN A 382 -37.31 1.66 -36.45
C GLN A 382 -36.11 1.56 -37.39
N LEU A 383 -35.07 0.88 -36.93
CA LEU A 383 -33.84 0.69 -37.69
C LEU A 383 -33.97 -0.51 -38.61
N SER A 384 -33.29 -0.48 -39.77
CA SER A 384 -33.18 -1.69 -40.58
C SER A 384 -32.46 -2.77 -39.80
N ASP A 385 -32.93 -3.99 -40.03
CA ASP A 385 -32.24 -5.22 -39.67
C ASP A 385 -30.73 -5.09 -39.89
N ALA A 386 -29.98 -5.49 -38.87
CA ALA A 386 -28.54 -5.35 -38.87
C ALA A 386 -27.89 -6.25 -39.94
N MET A 387 -28.58 -7.30 -40.39
CA MET A 387 -28.23 -8.13 -41.54
C MET A 387 -29.38 -8.24 -42.54
N VAL A 388 -29.12 -7.96 -43.81
CA VAL A 388 -30.11 -8.12 -44.90
C VAL A 388 -29.59 -9.14 -45.91
N TRP A 389 -30.43 -10.14 -46.24
CA TRP A 389 -30.08 -11.15 -47.25
C TRP A 389 -30.12 -10.56 -48.67
N ASP A 390 -29.07 -10.79 -49.43
CA ASP A 390 -28.97 -10.45 -50.86
C ASP A 390 -28.35 -11.60 -51.67
N GLN A 391 -28.42 -11.53 -53.01
CA GLN A 391 -27.94 -12.62 -53.90
C GLN A 391 -26.44 -12.89 -53.81
N SER A 392 -25.65 -11.94 -53.29
CA SER A 392 -24.22 -12.15 -53.01
C SER A 392 -23.97 -13.14 -51.87
N PHE A 393 -24.99 -13.57 -51.13
CA PHE A 393 -24.89 -14.63 -50.12
C PHE A 393 -25.37 -16.00 -50.62
N ALA A 394 -26.07 -16.06 -51.76
CA ALA A 394 -26.57 -17.33 -52.30
C ALA A 394 -25.42 -18.28 -52.66
N THR A 395 -25.42 -19.46 -52.06
CA THR A 395 -24.45 -20.53 -52.26
C THR A 395 -24.79 -21.38 -53.49
N THR A 396 -25.98 -21.22 -54.08
CA THR A 396 -26.57 -22.07 -55.14
C THR A 396 -27.10 -23.42 -54.66
N ILE A 397 -27.00 -23.69 -53.35
CA ILE A 397 -27.66 -24.80 -52.67
C ILE A 397 -28.88 -24.23 -51.95
N GLY A 398 -30.06 -24.43 -52.52
CA GLY A 398 -31.31 -23.80 -52.07
C GLY A 398 -31.66 -24.17 -50.63
N THR A 399 -31.33 -25.38 -50.20
CA THR A 399 -31.56 -25.81 -48.82
C THR A 399 -30.71 -25.04 -47.80
N PHE A 400 -29.44 -24.78 -48.10
CA PHE A 400 -28.55 -23.97 -47.25
C PHE A 400 -28.86 -22.49 -47.32
N ASP A 401 -29.24 -21.96 -48.49
CA ASP A 401 -29.66 -20.57 -48.62
C ASP A 401 -30.90 -20.25 -47.75
N GLU A 402 -31.86 -21.17 -47.64
CA GLU A 402 -32.99 -21.03 -46.71
C GLU A 402 -32.57 -21.14 -45.23
N GLN A 403 -31.57 -21.97 -44.92
CA GLN A 403 -31.03 -22.06 -43.56
C GLN A 403 -30.26 -20.79 -43.16
N HIS A 404 -29.47 -20.21 -44.06
CA HIS A 404 -28.77 -18.95 -43.84
C HIS A 404 -29.75 -17.78 -43.65
N LYS A 405 -30.83 -17.70 -44.43
CA LYS A 405 -31.87 -16.68 -44.22
C LYS A 405 -32.48 -16.75 -42.81
N LYS A 406 -32.68 -17.95 -42.28
CA LYS A 406 -33.16 -18.14 -40.89
C LYS A 406 -32.12 -17.71 -39.87
N LEU A 407 -30.83 -17.97 -40.09
CA LEU A 407 -29.75 -17.47 -39.23
C LEU A 407 -29.71 -15.93 -39.21
N PHE A 408 -29.83 -15.28 -40.38
CA PHE A 408 -29.93 -13.82 -40.48
C PHE A 408 -31.10 -13.29 -39.66
N ALA A 409 -32.28 -13.91 -39.79
CA ALA A 409 -33.47 -13.52 -39.05
C ALA A 409 -33.28 -13.65 -37.52
N MET A 410 -32.62 -14.71 -37.04
CA MET A 410 -32.36 -14.91 -35.61
C MET A 410 -31.30 -13.92 -35.07
N VAL A 411 -30.27 -13.59 -35.85
CA VAL A 411 -29.29 -12.54 -35.47
C VAL A 411 -29.96 -11.17 -35.40
N ASN A 412 -30.86 -10.85 -36.34
CA ASN A 412 -31.65 -9.62 -36.30
C ASN A 412 -32.59 -9.60 -35.09
N GLU A 413 -33.25 -10.72 -34.79
CA GLU A 413 -34.11 -10.86 -33.60
C GLU A 413 -33.32 -10.61 -32.31
N LEU A 414 -32.09 -11.12 -32.22
CA LEU A 414 -31.20 -10.88 -31.07
C LEU A 414 -30.83 -9.39 -30.97
N SER A 415 -30.46 -8.78 -32.09
CA SER A 415 -30.13 -7.35 -32.15
C SER A 415 -31.31 -6.46 -31.73
N GLN A 416 -32.53 -6.77 -32.20
CA GLN A 416 -33.74 -6.05 -31.82
C GLN A 416 -34.09 -6.26 -30.35
N ALA A 417 -33.94 -7.48 -29.82
CA ALA A 417 -34.18 -7.76 -28.40
C ALA A 417 -33.24 -6.94 -27.50
N MET A 418 -31.99 -6.77 -27.92
CA MET A 418 -31.01 -5.93 -27.24
C MET A 418 -31.35 -4.44 -27.36
N GLN A 419 -31.73 -3.95 -28.55
CA GLN A 419 -32.10 -2.54 -28.78
C GLN A 419 -33.37 -2.12 -28.04
N HIS A 420 -34.36 -3.01 -27.92
CA HIS A 420 -35.63 -2.72 -27.25
C HIS A 420 -35.59 -2.96 -25.73
N LYS A 421 -34.39 -3.10 -25.13
CA LYS A 421 -34.21 -3.34 -23.69
C LYS A 421 -35.12 -4.48 -23.17
N ARG A 422 -35.24 -5.56 -23.95
CA ARG A 422 -36.00 -6.73 -23.50
C ARG A 422 -35.31 -7.33 -22.27
N SER A 423 -36.06 -8.06 -21.45
CA SER A 423 -35.53 -8.64 -20.22
C SER A 423 -34.36 -9.60 -20.51
N LYS A 424 -33.50 -9.81 -19.51
CA LYS A 424 -32.35 -10.72 -19.60
C LYS A 424 -32.77 -12.11 -20.07
N GLU A 425 -33.95 -12.56 -19.63
CA GLU A 425 -34.55 -13.84 -19.99
C GLU A 425 -34.97 -13.87 -21.47
N ALA A 426 -35.57 -12.78 -21.97
CA ALA A 426 -35.98 -12.68 -23.36
C ALA A 426 -34.76 -12.68 -24.31
N ILE A 427 -33.70 -11.94 -23.96
CA ILE A 427 -32.45 -11.92 -24.73
C ILE A 427 -31.77 -13.31 -24.68
N GLY A 428 -31.69 -13.91 -23.49
CA GLY A 428 -31.11 -15.25 -23.31
C GLY A 428 -31.85 -16.34 -24.08
N SER A 429 -33.18 -16.24 -24.20
CA SER A 429 -34.01 -17.16 -25.00
C SER A 429 -33.73 -17.06 -26.50
N VAL A 430 -33.60 -15.84 -27.04
CA VAL A 430 -33.24 -15.64 -28.46
C VAL A 430 -31.83 -16.15 -28.74
N LEU A 431 -30.86 -15.85 -27.86
CA LEU A 431 -29.49 -16.35 -27.98
C LEU A 431 -29.44 -17.88 -27.93
N GLY A 432 -30.21 -18.52 -27.05
CA GLY A 432 -30.31 -19.97 -26.97
C GLY A 432 -30.81 -20.62 -28.26
N ARG A 433 -31.90 -20.08 -28.85
CA ARG A 433 -32.42 -20.56 -30.13
C ARG A 433 -31.42 -20.37 -31.28
N LEU A 434 -30.71 -19.24 -31.30
CA LEU A 434 -29.68 -18.98 -32.31
C LEU A 434 -28.54 -20.02 -32.24
N ILE A 435 -28.06 -20.34 -31.03
CA ILE A 435 -27.02 -21.36 -30.81
C ILE A 435 -27.50 -22.73 -31.30
N GLU A 436 -28.68 -23.15 -30.87
CA GLU A 436 -29.26 -24.44 -31.24
C GLU A 436 -29.42 -24.57 -32.76
N TYR A 437 -29.99 -23.56 -33.41
CA TYR A 437 -30.20 -23.56 -34.84
C TYR A 437 -28.87 -23.57 -35.61
N THR A 438 -27.87 -22.80 -35.16
CA THR A 438 -26.52 -22.78 -35.74
C THR A 438 -25.88 -24.17 -35.69
N GLY A 439 -25.95 -24.86 -34.55
CA GLY A 439 -25.46 -26.24 -34.43
C GLY A 439 -26.16 -27.22 -35.38
N SER A 440 -27.49 -27.10 -35.53
CA SER A 440 -28.25 -27.94 -36.45
C SER A 440 -27.93 -27.70 -37.93
N HIS A 441 -27.65 -26.44 -38.31
CA HIS A 441 -27.23 -26.04 -39.64
C HIS A 441 -25.85 -26.62 -39.98
N PHE A 442 -24.87 -26.45 -39.09
CA PHE A 442 -23.53 -27.03 -39.25
C PHE A 442 -23.57 -28.55 -39.40
N ALA A 443 -24.40 -29.24 -38.60
CA ALA A 443 -24.56 -30.70 -38.74
C ALA A 443 -25.10 -31.12 -40.11
N ALA A 444 -25.98 -30.30 -40.72
CA ALA A 444 -26.52 -30.56 -42.05
C ALA A 444 -25.46 -30.35 -43.16
N GLU A 445 -24.61 -29.32 -43.02
CA GLU A 445 -23.49 -29.08 -43.94
C GLU A 445 -22.43 -30.18 -43.84
N GLU A 446 -22.06 -30.59 -42.63
CA GLU A 446 -21.09 -31.65 -42.39
C GLU A 446 -21.56 -33.00 -42.95
N GLU A 447 -22.85 -33.30 -42.82
CA GLU A 447 -23.44 -34.49 -43.46
C GLU A 447 -23.42 -34.39 -45.00
N ALA A 448 -23.59 -33.19 -45.56
CA ALA A 448 -23.45 -32.98 -47.00
C ALA A 448 -22.00 -33.13 -47.46
N PHE A 449 -21.01 -32.69 -46.67
CA PHE A 449 -19.59 -32.92 -46.94
C PHE A 449 -19.25 -34.41 -47.01
N ARG A 450 -19.74 -35.21 -46.04
CA ARG A 450 -19.54 -36.66 -46.01
C ARG A 450 -20.10 -37.34 -47.26
N LYS A 451 -21.33 -36.96 -47.65
CA LYS A 451 -21.99 -37.53 -48.84
C LYS A 451 -21.31 -37.16 -50.15
N ALA A 452 -20.74 -35.96 -50.24
CA ALA A 452 -20.08 -35.45 -51.44
C ALA A 452 -18.57 -35.73 -51.49
N GLY A 453 -17.99 -36.28 -50.41
CA GLY A 453 -16.54 -36.46 -50.28
C GLY A 453 -15.77 -35.14 -50.40
N TYR A 454 -16.15 -34.13 -49.61
CA TYR A 454 -15.51 -32.82 -49.66
C TYR A 454 -14.09 -32.85 -49.05
N PRO A 455 -13.02 -32.49 -49.79
CA PRO A 455 -11.64 -32.68 -49.32
C PRO A 455 -11.24 -31.89 -48.07
N GLU A 456 -11.88 -30.74 -47.82
CA GLU A 456 -11.57 -29.85 -46.68
C GLU A 456 -12.54 -30.03 -45.49
N GLU A 457 -13.34 -31.09 -45.46
CA GLU A 457 -14.34 -31.38 -44.41
C GLU A 457 -13.77 -31.19 -43.00
N ALA A 458 -12.65 -31.85 -42.69
CA ALA A 458 -12.06 -31.81 -41.35
C ALA A 458 -11.60 -30.40 -40.92
N ALA A 459 -11.20 -29.55 -41.87
CA ALA A 459 -10.84 -28.17 -41.56
C ALA A 459 -12.08 -27.31 -41.29
N HIS A 460 -13.16 -27.56 -42.03
CA HIS A 460 -14.44 -26.87 -41.89
C HIS A 460 -15.13 -27.21 -40.56
N VAL A 461 -15.18 -28.49 -40.19
CA VAL A 461 -15.73 -28.96 -38.89
C VAL A 461 -15.03 -28.29 -37.70
N ARG A 462 -13.70 -28.08 -37.77
CA ARG A 462 -12.97 -27.37 -36.70
C ARG A 462 -13.40 -25.91 -36.55
N GLN A 463 -13.74 -25.23 -37.64
CA GLN A 463 -14.25 -23.85 -37.60
C GLN A 463 -15.63 -23.79 -36.94
N HIS A 464 -16.50 -24.76 -37.24
CA HIS A 464 -17.81 -24.88 -36.59
C HIS A 464 -17.69 -25.12 -35.08
N GLN A 465 -16.86 -26.07 -34.68
CA GLN A 465 -16.63 -26.40 -33.27
C GLN A 465 -16.10 -25.20 -32.48
N GLU A 466 -15.19 -24.42 -33.06
CA GLU A 466 -14.63 -23.25 -32.40
C GLU A 466 -15.67 -22.14 -32.20
N LEU A 467 -16.52 -21.85 -33.19
CA LEU A 467 -17.61 -20.88 -33.00
C LEU A 467 -18.57 -21.34 -31.90
N VAL A 468 -19.03 -22.59 -31.95
CA VAL A 468 -19.98 -23.12 -30.97
C VAL A 468 -19.42 -23.03 -29.56
N ARG A 469 -18.13 -23.34 -29.37
CA ARG A 469 -17.45 -23.18 -28.08
C ARG A 469 -17.47 -21.74 -27.57
N GLN A 470 -17.08 -20.77 -28.41
CA GLN A 470 -17.04 -19.36 -28.03
C GLN A 470 -18.43 -18.82 -27.65
N VAL A 471 -19.47 -19.18 -28.39
CA VAL A 471 -20.83 -18.69 -28.13
C VAL A 471 -21.44 -19.37 -26.88
N LEU A 472 -21.11 -20.63 -26.60
CA LEU A 472 -21.53 -21.30 -25.36
C LEU A 472 -20.87 -20.71 -24.10
N GLU A 473 -19.57 -20.43 -24.16
CA GLU A 473 -18.87 -19.75 -23.06
C GLU A 473 -19.46 -18.37 -22.77
N LEU A 474 -19.78 -17.61 -23.83
CA LEU A 474 -20.45 -16.33 -23.71
C LEU A 474 -21.85 -16.46 -23.10
N GLN A 475 -22.63 -17.46 -23.52
CA GLN A 475 -23.97 -17.70 -22.98
C GLN A 475 -23.91 -18.01 -21.48
N GLU A 476 -22.92 -18.78 -21.03
CA GLU A 476 -22.76 -19.15 -19.63
C GLU A 476 -22.40 -17.94 -18.76
N LYS A 477 -21.43 -17.13 -19.20
CA LYS A 477 -21.07 -15.86 -18.54
C LYS A 477 -22.24 -14.89 -18.47
N PHE A 478 -23.08 -14.86 -19.51
CA PHE A 478 -24.28 -14.03 -19.51
C PHE A 478 -25.31 -14.54 -18.49
N LYS A 479 -25.55 -15.86 -18.45
CA LYS A 479 -26.47 -16.47 -17.47
C LYS A 479 -26.01 -16.24 -16.03
N SER A 480 -24.72 -16.43 -15.74
CA SER A 480 -24.13 -16.19 -14.42
C SER A 480 -24.14 -14.72 -13.99
N GLY A 481 -24.32 -13.79 -14.94
CA GLY A 481 -24.28 -12.35 -14.68
C GLY A 481 -22.86 -11.78 -14.61
N GLU A 482 -21.85 -12.58 -14.98
CA GLU A 482 -20.45 -12.16 -15.04
C GLU A 482 -20.18 -11.22 -16.23
N THR A 483 -20.98 -11.30 -17.29
CA THR A 483 -20.92 -10.36 -18.42
C THR A 483 -22.31 -9.92 -18.87
N LEU A 484 -22.40 -8.67 -19.34
CA LEU A 484 -23.53 -8.21 -20.13
C LEU A 484 -23.31 -8.59 -21.61
N LEU A 485 -24.41 -8.89 -22.31
CA LEU A 485 -24.40 -9.00 -23.76
C LEU A 485 -24.27 -7.59 -24.34
N THR A 486 -23.12 -7.28 -24.94
CA THR A 486 -22.84 -5.97 -25.52
C THR A 486 -23.01 -5.99 -27.04
N HIS A 487 -22.99 -4.80 -27.65
CA HIS A 487 -22.98 -4.64 -29.10
C HIS A 487 -21.81 -5.40 -29.79
N ASP A 488 -20.70 -5.63 -29.08
CA ASP A 488 -19.55 -6.38 -29.59
C ASP A 488 -19.92 -7.84 -29.92
N VAL A 489 -20.84 -8.43 -29.17
CA VAL A 489 -21.33 -9.79 -29.43
C VAL A 489 -22.11 -9.85 -30.73
N ILE A 490 -23.02 -8.90 -30.96
CA ILE A 490 -23.78 -8.81 -32.21
C ILE A 490 -22.81 -8.63 -33.38
N THR A 491 -21.83 -7.75 -33.24
CA THR A 491 -20.82 -7.47 -34.26
C THR A 491 -19.97 -8.70 -34.57
N PHE A 492 -19.56 -9.45 -33.54
CA PHE A 492 -18.85 -10.71 -33.68
C PHE A 492 -19.66 -11.74 -34.47
N LEU A 493 -20.92 -11.98 -34.07
CA LEU A 493 -21.80 -12.94 -34.73
C LEU A 493 -22.07 -12.58 -36.20
N GLN A 494 -22.30 -11.29 -36.48
CA GLN A 494 -22.49 -10.77 -37.84
C GLN A 494 -21.26 -10.99 -38.71
N ASN A 495 -20.09 -10.60 -38.22
CA ASN A 495 -18.85 -10.72 -38.96
C ASN A 495 -18.52 -12.18 -39.24
N TRP A 496 -18.71 -13.07 -38.26
CA TRP A 496 -18.49 -14.50 -38.45
C TRP A 496 -19.41 -15.04 -39.55
N LEU A 497 -20.73 -14.80 -39.45
CA LEU A 497 -21.72 -15.33 -40.38
C LEU A 497 -21.52 -14.82 -41.82
N VAL A 498 -21.22 -13.52 -41.99
CA VAL A 498 -20.95 -12.93 -43.31
C VAL A 498 -19.69 -13.52 -43.93
N ASN A 499 -18.60 -13.63 -43.16
CA ASN A 499 -17.33 -14.15 -43.66
C ASN A 499 -17.41 -15.65 -43.94
N HIS A 500 -18.17 -16.40 -43.16
CA HIS A 500 -18.36 -17.83 -43.37
C HIS A 500 -19.11 -18.10 -44.67
N ILE A 501 -20.26 -17.45 -44.89
CA ILE A 501 -21.05 -17.65 -46.10
C ILE A 501 -20.32 -17.19 -47.36
N LYS A 502 -19.78 -15.96 -47.35
CA LYS A 502 -19.11 -15.40 -48.54
C LYS A 502 -17.75 -16.03 -48.80
N GLY A 503 -17.05 -16.43 -47.74
CA GLY A 503 -15.69 -16.95 -47.82
C GLY A 503 -15.66 -18.46 -47.96
N THR A 504 -16.28 -19.20 -47.05
CA THR A 504 -16.16 -20.65 -46.95
C THR A 504 -17.29 -21.36 -47.68
N ASP A 505 -18.54 -20.94 -47.51
CA ASP A 505 -19.68 -21.73 -48.02
C ASP A 505 -19.77 -21.72 -49.53
N LYS A 506 -19.52 -20.54 -50.10
CA LYS A 506 -19.38 -20.38 -51.55
C LYS A 506 -18.24 -21.17 -52.17
N ARG A 507 -17.18 -21.50 -51.42
CA ARG A 507 -16.05 -22.29 -51.95
C ARG A 507 -16.42 -23.75 -52.09
N TYR A 508 -17.12 -24.33 -51.11
CA TYR A 508 -17.50 -25.74 -51.17
C TYR A 508 -18.73 -25.97 -52.05
N ALA A 509 -19.59 -24.96 -52.26
CA ALA A 509 -20.89 -25.16 -52.90
C ALA A 509 -20.84 -25.78 -54.32
N PRO A 510 -19.89 -25.41 -55.21
CA PRO A 510 -19.73 -26.09 -56.50
C PRO A 510 -19.39 -27.58 -56.39
N HIS A 511 -18.68 -27.99 -55.33
CA HIS A 511 -18.32 -29.38 -55.07
C HIS A 511 -19.55 -30.19 -54.68
N LEU A 512 -20.36 -29.66 -53.76
CA LEU A 512 -21.62 -30.26 -53.33
C LEU A 512 -22.65 -30.33 -54.48
N SER A 513 -22.73 -29.28 -55.29
CA SER A 513 -23.62 -29.24 -56.47
C SER A 513 -23.26 -30.31 -57.51
N LYS A 514 -21.97 -30.57 -57.74
CA LYS A 514 -21.49 -31.67 -58.60
C LYS A 514 -21.82 -33.05 -58.04
N ALA A 515 -21.89 -33.20 -56.72
CA ALA A 515 -22.32 -34.42 -56.04
C ALA A 515 -23.86 -34.59 -56.00
N GLY A 516 -24.62 -33.70 -56.65
CA GLY A 516 -26.07 -33.79 -56.76
C GLY A 516 -26.85 -33.16 -55.59
N ILE A 517 -26.16 -32.47 -54.67
CA ILE A 517 -26.77 -31.75 -53.55
C ILE A 517 -27.15 -30.34 -54.04
N ARG A 518 -28.44 -30.02 -54.02
CA ARG A 518 -28.99 -28.76 -54.54
C ARG A 518 -29.83 -28.00 -53.52
#